data_AF-A0A845MC92-F1
#
_entry.id   AF-A0A845MC92-F1
#
_cell.length_a   1.000
_cell.length_b   1.000
_cell.length_c   1.000
_cell.angle_alpha   90.00
_cell.angle_beta   90.00
_cell.angle_gamma   90.00
#
_symmetry.space_group_name_H-M   'P 1'
#
loop_
_entity.id
_entity.type
_entity.pdbx_description
1 polymer ?
#
loop_
_entity_poly.entity_id
_entity_poly.type
_entity_poly.pdbx_seq_one_letter_code
_entity_poly.pdbx_strand_id
1 'polypeptide(L)'
;MGSAEFREAWHHVIGGTPSGAFNFIVPAIKRPFMVTNASGQTATVKTASGAAGQALDGDTRLFYCDGTDVLALTDSTSAGGGGGSHSGALVTKSANQSISNNTNTALSWNSEGYDTDSFHDNSTNNSRLTVPSGVSKVILSGQVRWDSNTSGTREILVEKNGSGTYDGRPFQHIGAQSGRTMQSFVSPVLAVSPGDYFELVAWQDSGASRDIESHASTWFSIQVVE
;
A
#
# COMPACT_ATOMS: atom_id res chain seq x y z
N MET A 1 -41.04 10.67 15.46
CA MET A 1 -40.55 12.05 15.47
C MET A 1 -41.28 12.83 14.39
N GLY A 2 -41.79 14.02 14.68
CA GLY A 2 -42.37 14.89 13.66
C GLY A 2 -41.29 15.56 12.80
N SER A 3 -41.62 15.98 11.57
CA SER A 3 -40.64 16.64 10.69
C SER A 3 -40.16 18.00 11.21
N ALA A 4 -40.97 18.68 12.03
CA ALA A 4 -40.62 19.92 12.72
C ALA A 4 -39.61 19.67 13.85
N GLU A 5 -39.89 18.68 14.71
CA GLU A 5 -39.03 18.25 15.82
C GLU A 5 -37.65 17.81 15.33
N PHE A 6 -37.58 17.12 14.19
CA PHE A 6 -36.30 16.73 13.59
C PHE A 6 -35.45 17.94 13.17
N ARG A 7 -36.06 19.04 12.71
CA ARG A 7 -35.34 20.22 12.21
C ARG A 7 -34.69 21.05 13.31
N GLU A 8 -35.22 20.98 14.53
CA GLU A 8 -34.73 21.76 15.67
C GLU A 8 -33.58 21.06 16.39
N ALA A 9 -33.58 19.72 16.44
CA ALA A 9 -32.49 18.95 17.03
C ALA A 9 -31.35 18.72 16.03
N TRP A 10 -30.09 18.85 16.45
CA TRP A 10 -28.93 18.50 15.61
C TRP A 10 -28.47 17.05 15.83
N HIS A 11 -28.94 16.40 16.91
CA HIS A 11 -28.59 15.04 17.30
C HIS A 11 -29.86 14.24 17.60
N HIS A 12 -29.91 13.02 17.06
CA HIS A 12 -31.03 12.11 17.20
C HIS A 12 -30.54 10.77 17.74
N VAL A 13 -31.23 10.23 18.73
CA VAL A 13 -30.92 8.92 19.31
C VAL A 13 -32.01 7.93 18.91
N ILE A 14 -31.63 6.86 18.23
CA ILE A 14 -32.51 5.74 17.89
C ILE A 14 -32.42 4.72 19.01
N GLY A 15 -33.55 4.47 19.68
CA GLY A 15 -33.68 3.41 20.68
C GLY A 15 -34.67 2.33 20.25
N GLY A 16 -35.06 1.48 21.20
CA GLY A 16 -36.00 0.36 20.99
C GLY A 16 -35.30 -0.96 20.67
N THR A 17 -36.06 -2.02 20.44
CA THR A 17 -35.55 -3.38 20.19
C THR A 17 -36.20 -4.01 18.96
N PRO A 18 -35.94 -3.49 17.75
CA PRO A 18 -36.42 -4.09 16.51
C PRO A 18 -35.88 -5.52 16.34
N SER A 19 -36.64 -6.37 15.65
CA SER A 19 -36.28 -7.78 15.40
C SER A 19 -35.23 -7.97 14.30
N GLY A 20 -34.78 -6.89 13.66
CA GLY A 20 -33.81 -6.90 12.57
C GLY A 20 -33.48 -5.48 12.08
N ALA A 21 -32.70 -5.39 11.01
CA ALA A 21 -32.36 -4.13 10.38
C ALA A 21 -33.61 -3.37 9.89
N PHE A 22 -33.57 -2.03 9.97
CA PHE A 22 -34.73 -1.19 9.67
C PHE A 22 -34.31 0.15 9.04
N ASN A 23 -35.28 0.86 8.47
CA ASN A 23 -35.07 2.19 7.91
C ASN A 23 -35.44 3.26 8.94
N PHE A 24 -34.51 4.20 9.18
CA PHE A 24 -34.77 5.42 9.91
C PHE A 24 -34.98 6.56 8.91
N ILE A 25 -36.26 6.91 8.69
CA ILE A 25 -36.65 7.90 7.69
C ILE A 25 -36.52 9.32 8.26
N VAL A 26 -35.67 10.14 7.64
CA VAL A 26 -35.49 11.55 7.99
C VAL A 26 -36.19 12.46 6.98
N PRO A 27 -36.61 13.68 7.38
CA PRO A 27 -37.15 14.65 6.44
C PRO A 27 -36.08 15.10 5.43
N ALA A 28 -36.52 15.48 4.23
CA ALA A 28 -35.65 16.08 3.22
C ALA A 28 -35.21 17.48 3.67
N ILE A 29 -33.99 17.58 4.21
CA ILE A 29 -33.39 18.80 4.74
C ILE A 29 -32.02 19.04 4.09
N LYS A 30 -31.51 20.27 4.14
CA LYS A 30 -30.21 20.65 3.57
C LYS A 30 -29.22 21.04 4.67
N ARG A 31 -28.80 20.08 5.50
CA ARG A 31 -27.90 20.36 6.64
C ARG A 31 -27.26 19.08 7.20
N PRO A 32 -26.18 19.21 7.97
CA PRO A 32 -25.67 18.10 8.77
C PRO A 32 -26.56 17.80 9.99
N PHE A 33 -26.54 16.55 10.44
CA PHE A 33 -27.16 16.07 11.66
C PHE A 33 -26.48 14.78 12.15
N MET A 34 -26.53 14.51 13.44
CA MET A 34 -25.91 13.34 14.05
C MET A 34 -26.96 12.31 14.44
N VAL A 35 -26.65 11.02 14.27
CA VAL A 35 -27.50 9.91 14.70
C VAL A 35 -26.69 8.96 15.58
N THR A 36 -27.17 8.73 16.80
CA THR A 36 -26.71 7.62 17.65
C THR A 36 -27.70 6.48 17.52
N ASN A 37 -27.22 5.28 17.22
CA ASN A 37 -28.06 4.09 17.18
C ASN A 37 -27.76 3.21 18.39
N ALA A 38 -28.77 2.99 19.23
CA ALA A 38 -28.73 2.14 20.40
C ALA A 38 -29.85 1.08 20.36
N SER A 39 -30.27 0.68 19.15
CA SER A 39 -31.42 -0.20 18.97
C SER A 39 -31.07 -1.70 18.95
N GLY A 40 -29.80 -2.07 19.05
CA GLY A 40 -29.37 -3.47 18.90
C GLY A 40 -29.36 -4.00 17.47
N GLN A 41 -29.65 -3.18 16.46
CA GLN A 41 -29.77 -3.57 15.04
C GLN A 41 -29.26 -2.45 14.12
N THR A 42 -28.92 -2.76 12.87
CA THR A 42 -28.52 -1.75 11.88
C THR A 42 -29.68 -0.84 11.48
N ALA A 43 -29.46 0.48 11.58
CA ALA A 43 -30.37 1.51 11.10
C ALA A 43 -29.89 2.06 9.75
N THR A 44 -30.72 1.96 8.71
CA THR A 44 -30.50 2.61 7.42
C THR A 44 -31.12 4.00 7.46
N VAL A 45 -30.28 5.04 7.56
CA VAL A 45 -30.68 6.45 7.62
C VAL A 45 -30.89 6.98 6.21
N LYS A 46 -32.12 7.37 5.88
CA LYS A 46 -32.49 7.81 4.52
C LYS A 46 -33.66 8.77 4.49
N THR A 47 -33.86 9.49 3.38
CA THR A 47 -35.15 10.10 3.05
C THR A 47 -36.10 9.06 2.46
N ALA A 48 -37.33 9.45 2.12
CA ALA A 48 -38.30 8.54 1.49
C ALA A 48 -37.83 7.98 0.14
N SER A 49 -37.01 8.72 -0.62
CA SER A 49 -36.68 8.39 -2.02
C SER A 49 -35.20 8.48 -2.39
N GLY A 50 -34.33 8.99 -1.52
CA GLY A 50 -32.90 9.17 -1.80
C GLY A 50 -31.99 8.04 -1.35
N ALA A 51 -30.70 8.20 -1.67
CA ALA A 51 -29.60 7.39 -1.18
C ALA A 51 -29.51 7.42 0.35
N ALA A 52 -28.88 6.38 0.90
CA ALA A 52 -28.89 6.09 2.32
C ALA A 52 -27.49 5.87 2.88
N GLY A 53 -27.33 6.21 4.16
CA GLY A 53 -26.19 5.79 4.96
C GLY A 53 -26.62 4.83 6.06
N GLN A 54 -25.67 4.12 6.67
CA GLN A 54 -25.96 3.20 7.77
C GLN A 54 -25.38 3.73 9.08
N ALA A 55 -26.11 3.50 10.18
CA ALA A 55 -25.61 3.56 11.54
C ALA A 55 -25.76 2.16 12.16
N LEU A 56 -24.64 1.51 12.50
CA LEU A 56 -24.65 0.21 13.17
C LEU A 56 -25.07 0.39 14.63
N ASP A 57 -25.39 -0.70 15.32
CA ASP A 57 -25.66 -0.62 16.76
C ASP A 57 -24.42 -0.12 17.53
N GLY A 58 -24.64 0.77 18.50
CA GLY A 58 -23.59 1.46 19.25
C GLY A 58 -22.94 2.64 18.52
N ASP A 59 -23.18 2.82 17.21
CA ASP A 59 -22.57 3.90 16.45
C ASP A 59 -23.17 5.26 16.81
N THR A 60 -22.32 6.29 16.76
CA THR A 60 -22.74 7.69 16.61
C THR A 60 -22.10 8.24 15.35
N ARG A 61 -22.92 8.61 14.35
CA ARG A 61 -22.43 9.06 13.03
C ARG A 61 -22.99 10.42 12.65
N LEU A 62 -22.17 11.22 11.99
CA LEU A 62 -22.56 12.47 11.34
C LEU A 62 -23.03 12.19 9.90
N PHE A 63 -24.19 12.72 9.56
CA PHE A 63 -24.77 12.65 8.23
C PHE A 63 -24.97 14.05 7.67
N TYR A 64 -24.99 14.18 6.35
CA TYR A 64 -25.47 15.36 5.65
C TYR A 64 -26.61 14.97 4.72
N CYS A 65 -27.75 15.65 4.81
CA CYS A 65 -28.79 15.53 3.80
C CYS A 65 -28.71 16.74 2.85
N ASP A 66 -28.81 16.51 1.55
CA ASP A 66 -28.76 17.55 0.50
C ASP A 66 -30.14 17.99 0.02
N GLY A 67 -31.20 17.53 0.68
CA GLY A 67 -32.60 17.72 0.31
C GLY A 67 -33.18 16.59 -0.52
N THR A 68 -32.42 15.55 -0.85
CA THR A 68 -32.91 14.31 -1.46
C THR A 68 -32.19 13.11 -0.87
N ASP A 69 -30.86 13.10 -0.89
CA ASP A 69 -30.02 12.00 -0.43
C ASP A 69 -29.51 12.24 1.00
N VAL A 70 -29.30 11.15 1.75
CA VAL A 70 -28.55 11.18 3.02
C VAL A 70 -27.17 10.60 2.77
N LEU A 71 -26.17 11.45 2.90
CA LEU A 71 -24.76 11.11 2.76
C LEU A 71 -24.18 10.83 4.14
N ALA A 72 -23.68 9.62 4.36
CA ALA A 72 -22.85 9.32 5.53
C ALA A 72 -21.46 9.93 5.32
N LEU A 73 -20.97 10.66 6.32
CA LEU A 73 -19.54 10.96 6.36
C LEU A 73 -18.83 9.69 6.82
N THR A 74 -18.15 9.03 5.88
CA THR A 74 -17.26 7.93 6.21
C THR A 74 -16.08 8.51 6.98
N ASP A 75 -15.88 8.05 8.21
CA ASP A 75 -14.65 8.36 8.92
C ASP A 75 -13.50 7.71 8.13
N SER A 76 -12.58 8.53 7.63
CA SER A 76 -11.36 8.05 6.97
C SER A 76 -10.37 7.47 7.99
N THR A 77 -10.78 7.19 9.23
CA THR A 77 -9.97 6.50 10.23
C THR A 77 -9.74 5.04 9.83
N SER A 78 -8.84 4.82 8.88
CA SER A 78 -7.83 3.78 9.03
C SER A 78 -7.05 4.06 10.31
N ALA A 79 -7.59 3.60 11.44
CA ALA A 79 -7.02 3.67 12.80
C ALA A 79 -6.60 5.08 13.29
N GLY A 80 -7.20 5.51 14.39
CA GLY A 80 -6.75 6.71 15.10
C GLY A 80 -5.25 6.65 15.45
N GLY A 81 -4.52 7.64 14.96
CA GLY A 81 -3.11 7.87 15.27
C GLY A 81 -2.47 8.63 14.11
N GLY A 82 -2.03 9.86 14.35
CA GLY A 82 -1.30 10.68 13.37
C GLY A 82 0.10 10.13 13.04
N GLY A 83 0.16 8.93 12.49
CA GLY A 83 1.25 8.42 11.67
C GLY A 83 0.59 7.87 10.42
N GLY A 84 0.93 8.40 9.24
CA GLY A 84 0.41 7.85 7.98
C GLY A 84 0.57 6.33 8.00
N SER A 85 -0.51 5.60 7.65
CA SER A 85 -0.43 4.16 7.49
C SER A 85 0.75 3.87 6.56
N HIS A 86 1.74 3.13 7.05
CA HIS A 86 2.89 2.75 6.24
C HIS A 86 2.37 2.11 4.94
N SER A 87 2.72 2.68 3.79
CA SER A 87 2.36 2.14 2.48
C SER A 87 3.62 1.76 1.71
N GLY A 88 3.67 0.53 1.21
CA GLY A 88 4.83 -0.03 0.52
C GLY A 88 4.87 -1.55 0.52
N ALA A 89 5.96 -2.10 0.02
CA ALA A 89 6.25 -3.53 0.07
C ALA A 89 7.72 -3.82 0.42
N LEU A 90 7.96 -4.96 1.05
CA LEU A 90 9.27 -5.55 1.30
C LEU A 90 9.26 -6.98 0.78
N VAL A 91 10.14 -7.27 -0.17
CA VAL A 91 10.25 -8.58 -0.81
C VAL A 91 11.59 -9.23 -0.49
N THR A 92 11.58 -10.56 -0.41
CA THR A 92 12.72 -11.40 -0.03
C THR A 92 12.82 -12.63 -0.92
N LYS A 93 13.96 -13.33 -0.85
CA LYS A 93 14.22 -14.58 -1.58
C LYS A 93 14.04 -15.78 -0.66
N SER A 94 13.59 -16.91 -1.21
CA SER A 94 13.67 -18.22 -0.53
C SER A 94 14.64 -19.21 -1.21
N ALA A 95 15.23 -18.82 -2.34
CA ALA A 95 16.22 -19.61 -3.05
C ALA A 95 17.33 -18.72 -3.63
N ASN A 96 18.54 -19.27 -3.71
CA ASN A 96 19.65 -18.60 -4.40
C ASN A 96 19.30 -18.38 -5.86
N GLN A 97 19.73 -17.25 -6.43
CA GLN A 97 19.58 -16.96 -7.85
C GLN A 97 20.93 -16.82 -8.51
N SER A 98 21.16 -17.59 -9.56
CA SER A 98 22.40 -17.54 -10.32
C SER A 98 22.40 -16.38 -11.32
N ILE A 99 23.49 -15.63 -11.32
CA ILE A 99 23.76 -14.47 -12.16
C ILE A 99 24.87 -14.87 -13.14
N SER A 100 24.52 -14.90 -14.42
CA SER A 100 25.45 -15.30 -15.47
C SER A 100 26.57 -14.28 -15.66
N ASN A 101 27.74 -14.76 -16.08
CA ASN A 101 28.89 -13.90 -16.34
C ASN A 101 28.58 -12.86 -17.42
N ASN A 102 28.87 -11.60 -17.14
CA ASN A 102 28.71 -10.46 -18.03
C ASN A 102 27.26 -10.24 -18.50
N THR A 103 26.28 -10.51 -17.64
CA THR A 103 24.84 -10.40 -17.96
C THR A 103 24.06 -9.72 -16.85
N ASN A 104 23.29 -8.69 -17.20
CA ASN A 104 22.31 -8.08 -16.31
C ASN A 104 21.17 -9.06 -16.05
N THR A 105 20.92 -9.36 -14.77
CA THR A 105 19.88 -10.30 -14.36
C THR A 105 18.96 -9.62 -13.35
N ALA A 106 17.68 -9.44 -13.70
CA ALA A 106 16.67 -8.99 -12.74
C ALA A 106 16.48 -10.05 -11.65
N LEU A 107 16.47 -9.60 -10.39
CA LEU A 107 16.30 -10.50 -9.26
C LEU A 107 14.82 -10.84 -9.09
N SER A 108 14.51 -12.13 -9.10
CA SER A 108 13.19 -12.64 -8.75
C SER A 108 13.03 -12.72 -7.24
N TRP A 109 11.86 -12.32 -6.77
CA TRP A 109 11.45 -12.38 -5.37
C TRP A 109 10.28 -13.33 -5.24
N ASN A 110 10.18 -14.02 -4.13
CA ASN A 110 9.27 -15.14 -4.00
C ASN A 110 8.65 -15.25 -2.61
N SER A 111 8.84 -14.22 -1.80
CA SER A 111 8.26 -14.07 -0.47
C SER A 111 8.16 -12.59 -0.14
N GLU A 112 7.05 -12.20 0.49
CA GLU A 112 6.83 -10.85 1.00
C GLU A 112 6.99 -10.84 2.51
N GLY A 113 7.72 -9.86 3.05
CA GLY A 113 7.68 -9.52 4.46
C GLY A 113 6.43 -8.69 4.79
N TYR A 114 6.03 -7.82 3.86
CA TYR A 114 4.74 -7.14 3.81
C TYR A 114 4.50 -6.63 2.39
N ASP A 115 3.23 -6.44 2.04
CA ASP A 115 2.78 -5.69 0.87
C ASP A 115 1.41 -5.08 1.21
N THR A 116 1.34 -3.75 1.33
CA THR A 116 0.13 -3.08 1.84
C THR A 116 -0.88 -2.73 0.76
N ASP A 117 -0.41 -2.54 -0.48
CA ASP A 117 -1.22 -1.99 -1.57
C ASP A 117 -0.97 -2.73 -2.91
N SER A 118 -0.58 -4.00 -2.83
CA SER A 118 -0.34 -4.89 -3.98
C SER A 118 0.76 -4.39 -4.92
N PHE A 119 1.89 -3.96 -4.35
CA PHE A 119 3.08 -3.58 -5.11
C PHE A 119 3.77 -4.80 -5.76
N HIS A 120 3.57 -6.01 -5.24
CA HIS A 120 4.26 -7.21 -5.69
C HIS A 120 3.29 -8.37 -5.98
N ASP A 121 3.71 -9.28 -6.86
CA ASP A 121 3.03 -10.55 -7.12
C ASP A 121 4.08 -11.66 -7.18
N ASN A 122 4.01 -12.62 -6.25
CA ASN A 122 4.95 -13.74 -6.16
C ASN A 122 4.95 -14.67 -7.38
N SER A 123 3.92 -14.62 -8.22
CA SER A 123 3.72 -15.49 -9.38
C SER A 123 3.93 -14.76 -10.70
N THR A 124 3.43 -13.53 -10.82
CA THR A 124 3.41 -12.79 -12.09
C THR A 124 4.44 -11.66 -12.07
N ASN A 125 5.44 -11.73 -12.95
CA ASN A 125 6.53 -10.74 -13.02
C ASN A 125 7.17 -10.46 -11.64
N ASN A 126 7.48 -11.53 -10.91
CA ASN A 126 7.94 -11.50 -9.52
C ASN A 126 9.32 -10.83 -9.28
N SER A 127 9.91 -10.21 -10.31
CA SER A 127 11.07 -9.32 -10.18
C SER A 127 10.67 -7.87 -9.90
N ARG A 128 9.39 -7.51 -10.07
CA ARG A 128 8.89 -6.13 -10.10
C ARG A 128 8.25 -5.71 -8.78
N LEU A 129 8.56 -4.49 -8.36
CA LEU A 129 7.70 -3.68 -7.50
C LEU A 129 6.96 -2.67 -8.37
N THR A 130 5.64 -2.82 -8.50
CA THR A 130 4.77 -2.03 -9.39
C THR A 130 3.99 -1.00 -8.57
N VAL A 131 3.97 0.24 -9.04
CA VAL A 131 3.31 1.36 -8.37
C VAL A 131 1.79 1.26 -8.58
N PRO A 132 0.97 1.15 -7.50
CA PRO A 132 -0.48 1.10 -7.60
C PRO A 132 -1.07 2.49 -7.90
N SER A 133 -2.39 2.55 -8.08
CA SER A 133 -3.10 3.83 -8.25
C SER A 133 -2.98 4.70 -6.99
N GLY A 134 -2.94 6.02 -7.20
CA GLY A 134 -2.90 6.99 -6.10
C GLY A 134 -1.51 7.27 -5.52
N VAL A 135 -0.46 6.55 -5.97
CA VAL A 135 0.92 6.77 -5.52
C VAL A 135 1.66 7.69 -6.48
N SER A 136 2.28 8.76 -5.95
CA SER A 136 3.03 9.73 -6.77
C SER A 136 4.51 9.86 -6.40
N LYS A 137 4.90 9.42 -5.20
CA LYS A 137 6.27 9.52 -4.69
C LYS A 137 6.67 8.30 -3.89
N VAL A 138 7.85 7.77 -4.20
CA VAL A 138 8.40 6.60 -3.50
C VAL A 138 9.87 6.76 -3.16
N ILE A 139 10.31 6.05 -2.14
CA ILE A 139 11.72 5.72 -1.88
C ILE A 139 11.90 4.22 -2.12
N LEU A 140 12.99 3.87 -2.80
CA LEU A 140 13.43 2.49 -2.99
C LEU A 140 14.61 2.22 -2.09
N SER A 141 14.65 1.05 -1.48
CA SER A 141 15.81 0.57 -0.73
C SER A 141 16.04 -0.89 -1.04
N GLY A 142 17.29 -1.34 -0.97
CA GLY A 142 17.58 -2.74 -1.21
C GLY A 142 18.92 -3.15 -0.65
N GLN A 143 19.07 -4.45 -0.46
CA GLN A 143 20.33 -5.07 -0.12
C GLN A 143 20.44 -6.44 -0.79
N VAL A 144 21.63 -6.79 -1.26
CA VAL A 144 21.94 -8.13 -1.75
C VAL A 144 23.19 -8.68 -1.08
N ARG A 145 23.21 -10.01 -0.96
CA ARG A 145 24.37 -10.78 -0.53
C ARG A 145 24.81 -11.71 -1.66
N TRP A 146 26.04 -11.53 -2.13
CA TRP A 146 26.69 -12.41 -3.08
C TRP A 146 27.36 -13.62 -2.41
N ASP A 147 27.49 -14.72 -3.13
CA ASP A 147 28.42 -15.79 -2.77
C ASP A 147 29.85 -15.27 -2.58
N SER A 148 30.64 -15.97 -1.77
CA SER A 148 32.02 -15.57 -1.50
C SER A 148 32.92 -15.88 -2.69
N ASN A 149 33.47 -14.84 -3.32
CA ASN A 149 34.40 -14.97 -4.43
C ASN A 149 35.28 -13.71 -4.54
N THR A 150 36.51 -13.85 -5.02
CA THR A 150 37.50 -12.77 -5.09
C THR A 150 37.79 -12.31 -6.54
N SER A 151 37.02 -12.79 -7.52
CA SER A 151 37.25 -12.54 -8.94
C SER A 151 36.18 -11.62 -9.53
N GLY A 152 36.63 -10.67 -10.35
CA GLY A 152 35.79 -9.71 -11.04
C GLY A 152 35.12 -8.71 -10.11
N THR A 153 34.02 -8.17 -10.59
CA THR A 153 33.25 -7.07 -10.05
C THR A 153 31.84 -7.54 -9.74
N ARG A 154 31.17 -6.85 -8.82
CA ARG A 154 29.76 -6.98 -8.51
C ARG A 154 29.07 -5.65 -8.69
N GLU A 155 28.00 -5.65 -9.45
CA GLU A 155 27.15 -4.49 -9.63
C GLU A 155 25.72 -4.81 -9.22
N ILE A 156 25.10 -3.83 -8.56
CA ILE A 156 23.64 -3.76 -8.46
C ILE A 156 23.16 -2.41 -8.93
N LEU A 157 21.98 -2.43 -9.52
CA LEU A 157 21.33 -1.25 -10.04
C LEU A 157 19.82 -1.46 -10.02
N VAL A 158 19.07 -0.37 -10.02
CA VAL A 158 17.62 -0.44 -10.22
C VAL A 158 17.28 0.01 -11.64
N GLU A 159 16.38 -0.72 -12.29
CA GLU A 159 15.76 -0.32 -13.54
C GLU A 159 14.33 0.15 -13.27
N LYS A 160 13.91 1.22 -13.93
CA LYS A 160 12.53 1.69 -13.97
C LYS A 160 11.97 1.37 -15.34
N ASN A 161 10.87 0.62 -15.40
CA ASN A 161 10.21 0.24 -16.65
C ASN A 161 11.17 -0.44 -17.67
N GLY A 162 12.09 -1.28 -17.17
CA GLY A 162 13.12 -1.94 -17.99
C GLY A 162 14.23 -1.03 -18.52
N SER A 163 14.37 0.18 -17.96
CA SER A 163 15.41 1.15 -18.31
C SER A 163 16.24 1.55 -17.09
N GLY A 164 17.57 1.53 -17.24
CA GLY A 164 18.51 2.10 -16.28
C GLY A 164 18.73 3.62 -16.44
N THR A 165 17.96 4.32 -17.28
CA THR A 165 18.18 5.76 -17.54
C THR A 165 17.04 6.58 -16.94
N TYR A 166 17.22 7.01 -15.69
CA TYR A 166 16.32 7.93 -15.00
C TYR A 166 17.06 8.64 -13.85
N ASP A 167 16.60 9.83 -13.49
CA ASP A 167 17.20 10.61 -12.40
C ASP A 167 17.02 9.94 -11.04
N GLY A 168 18.07 9.93 -10.23
CA GLY A 168 18.04 9.32 -8.90
C GLY A 168 18.16 7.79 -8.87
N ARG A 169 18.54 7.15 -9.99
CA ARG A 169 18.79 5.71 -10.06
C ARG A 169 19.84 5.25 -9.04
N PRO A 170 19.50 4.28 -8.17
CA PRO A 170 20.51 3.56 -7.40
C PRO A 170 21.44 2.74 -8.29
N PHE A 171 22.75 2.88 -8.04
CA PHE A 171 23.81 2.09 -8.68
C PHE A 171 24.94 1.87 -7.67
N GLN A 172 25.46 0.66 -7.61
CA GLN A 172 26.63 0.28 -6.82
C GLN A 172 27.54 -0.61 -7.66
N HIS A 173 28.84 -0.37 -7.56
CA HIS A 173 29.89 -1.16 -8.18
C HIS A 173 30.98 -1.41 -7.13
N ILE A 174 31.38 -2.66 -6.95
CA ILE A 174 32.47 -3.03 -6.05
C ILE A 174 33.24 -4.23 -6.59
N GLY A 175 34.55 -4.30 -6.33
CA GLY A 175 35.34 -5.51 -6.59
C GLY A 175 34.87 -6.67 -5.70
N ALA A 176 34.97 -7.89 -6.21
CA ALA A 176 34.59 -9.09 -5.46
C ALA A 176 35.52 -9.33 -4.26
N GLN A 177 34.95 -9.75 -3.12
CA GLN A 177 35.67 -9.93 -1.86
C GLN A 177 35.47 -11.33 -1.24
N SER A 178 36.47 -11.79 -0.50
CA SER A 178 36.33 -12.96 0.38
C SER A 178 35.38 -12.65 1.53
N GLY A 179 34.51 -13.60 1.92
CA GLY A 179 33.60 -13.41 3.06
C GLY A 179 32.18 -12.97 2.70
N ARG A 180 31.78 -13.12 1.42
CA ARG A 180 30.54 -12.60 0.80
C ARG A 180 30.56 -11.08 0.63
N THR A 181 30.19 -10.63 -0.57
CA THR A 181 30.05 -9.21 -0.88
C THR A 181 28.62 -8.77 -0.55
N MET A 182 28.47 -7.70 0.24
CA MET A 182 27.16 -7.08 0.52
C MET A 182 27.08 -5.74 -0.18
N GLN A 183 25.96 -5.48 -0.87
CA GLN A 183 25.69 -4.19 -1.51
C GLN A 183 24.31 -3.71 -1.08
N SER A 184 24.20 -2.44 -0.70
CA SER A 184 22.95 -1.82 -0.30
C SER A 184 22.80 -0.44 -0.93
N PHE A 185 21.56 0.04 -1.00
CA PHE A 185 21.25 1.39 -1.46
C PHE A 185 19.95 1.90 -0.84
N VAL A 186 19.79 3.23 -0.92
CA VAL A 186 18.53 3.95 -0.74
C VAL A 186 18.47 4.99 -1.85
N SER A 187 17.33 5.13 -2.53
CA SER A 187 17.11 6.17 -3.54
C SER A 187 16.76 7.51 -2.88
N PRO A 188 16.93 8.64 -3.59
CA PRO A 188 16.15 9.84 -3.25
C PRO A 188 14.64 9.56 -3.43
N VAL A 189 13.80 10.55 -3.08
CA VAL A 189 12.38 10.50 -3.44
C VAL A 189 12.25 10.52 -4.96
N LEU A 190 11.62 9.49 -5.52
CA LEU A 190 11.38 9.34 -6.96
C LEU A 190 9.92 9.71 -7.26
N ALA A 191 9.73 10.54 -8.29
CA ALA A 191 8.41 10.76 -8.85
C ALA A 191 7.99 9.55 -9.70
N VAL A 192 6.76 9.08 -9.49
CA VAL A 192 6.21 7.89 -10.14
C VAL A 192 4.79 8.13 -10.62
N SER A 193 4.37 7.31 -11.58
CA SER A 193 2.99 7.19 -12.02
C SER A 193 2.48 5.77 -11.79
N PRO A 194 1.15 5.59 -11.61
CA PRO A 194 0.57 4.25 -11.52
C PRO A 194 0.99 3.37 -12.72
N GLY A 195 1.41 2.15 -12.43
CA GLY A 195 1.91 1.18 -13.42
C GLY A 195 3.41 1.29 -13.71
N ASP A 196 4.11 2.33 -13.24
CA ASP A 196 5.58 2.29 -13.21
C ASP A 196 6.03 1.08 -12.38
N TYR A 197 7.10 0.41 -12.80
CA TYR A 197 7.68 -0.67 -12.02
C TYR A 197 9.18 -0.54 -11.89
N PHE A 198 9.70 -1.10 -10.80
CA PHE A 198 11.12 -1.13 -10.49
C PHE A 198 11.61 -2.57 -10.32
N GLU A 199 12.81 -2.83 -10.84
CA GLU A 199 13.49 -4.12 -10.72
C GLU A 199 14.90 -3.90 -10.16
N LEU A 200 15.27 -4.66 -9.13
CA LEU A 200 16.65 -4.74 -8.68
C LEU A 200 17.39 -5.72 -9.59
N VAL A 201 18.43 -5.23 -10.26
CA VAL A 201 19.24 -5.96 -11.24
C VAL A 201 20.64 -6.16 -10.67
N ALA A 202 21.18 -7.37 -10.88
CA ALA A 202 22.54 -7.73 -10.51
C ALA A 202 23.37 -8.07 -11.76
N TRP A 203 24.65 -7.74 -11.73
CA TRP A 203 25.63 -8.06 -12.76
C TRP A 203 27.00 -8.40 -12.14
N GLN A 204 27.77 -9.25 -12.84
CA GLN A 204 29.12 -9.64 -12.43
C GLN A 204 29.93 -10.21 -13.60
N ASP A 205 31.27 -10.15 -13.53
CA ASP A 205 32.21 -10.61 -14.56
C ASP A 205 33.32 -11.55 -14.04
N SER A 206 33.00 -12.41 -13.06
CA SER A 206 33.98 -13.31 -12.41
C SER A 206 34.55 -14.43 -13.30
N GLY A 207 34.07 -14.57 -14.54
CA GLY A 207 34.40 -15.65 -15.47
C GLY A 207 33.53 -16.90 -15.36
N ALA A 208 32.60 -16.95 -14.40
CA ALA A 208 31.62 -18.02 -14.22
C ALA A 208 30.34 -17.45 -13.58
N SER A 209 29.28 -18.24 -13.46
CA SER A 209 28.08 -17.82 -12.73
C SER A 209 28.36 -17.61 -11.24
N ARG A 210 27.65 -16.64 -10.65
CA ARG A 210 27.71 -16.30 -9.23
C ARG A 210 26.32 -16.16 -8.67
N ASP A 211 26.16 -16.41 -7.39
CA ASP A 211 24.84 -16.46 -6.79
C ASP A 211 24.57 -15.23 -5.94
N ILE A 212 23.38 -14.67 -6.10
CA ILE A 212 22.73 -13.90 -5.04
C ILE A 212 22.10 -14.91 -4.08
N GLU A 213 22.57 -14.89 -2.84
CA GLU A 213 22.14 -15.84 -1.81
C GLU A 213 20.77 -15.48 -1.24
N SER A 214 19.94 -16.50 -1.02
CA SER A 214 18.75 -16.39 -0.19
C SER A 214 19.13 -16.25 1.27
N HIS A 215 19.05 -15.03 1.79
CA HIS A 215 19.45 -14.69 3.15
C HIS A 215 18.55 -13.57 3.69
N ALA A 216 18.46 -13.44 5.02
CA ALA A 216 17.77 -12.31 5.66
C ALA A 216 18.36 -10.93 5.28
N SER A 217 19.55 -10.93 4.68
CA SER A 217 20.24 -9.74 4.19
C SER A 217 20.00 -9.46 2.70
N THR A 218 19.15 -10.24 2.03
CA THR A 218 18.82 -10.06 0.61
C THR A 218 17.35 -9.69 0.48
N TRP A 219 17.08 -8.42 0.18
CA TRP A 219 15.73 -7.86 0.15
C TRP A 219 15.66 -6.64 -0.77
N PHE A 220 14.45 -6.30 -1.22
CA PHE A 220 14.14 -5.08 -1.96
C PHE A 220 12.84 -4.49 -1.44
N SER A 221 12.76 -3.16 -1.35
CA SER A 221 11.58 -2.48 -0.83
C SER A 221 11.24 -1.21 -1.58
N ILE A 222 9.95 -0.91 -1.55
CA ILE A 222 9.35 0.33 -2.01
C ILE A 222 8.53 0.91 -0.85
N GLN A 223 8.68 2.20 -0.60
CA GLN A 223 7.94 2.93 0.42
C GLN A 223 7.33 4.19 -0.18
N VAL A 224 6.05 4.41 0.05
CA VAL A 224 5.34 5.64 -0.30
C VAL A 224 5.70 6.74 0.71
N VAL A 225 5.91 7.96 0.22
CA VAL A 225 6.42 9.09 1.04
C VAL A 225 5.61 10.38 0.85
N GLU A 226 4.30 10.25 0.66
CA GLU A 226 3.36 11.36 0.50
C GLU A 226 2.37 11.50 1.66
#